data_AF-A0A2X3USJ1-F1
#
_entry.id   AF-A0A2X3USJ1-F1
#
_cell.length_a   1.000
_cell.length_b   1.000
_cell.length_c   1.000
_cell.angle_alpha   90.00
_cell.angle_beta   90.00
_cell.angle_gamma   90.00
#
_symmetry.space_group_name_H-M   'P 1'
#
loop_
_entity.id
_entity.type
_entity.pdbx_description
1 polymer ?
#
loop_
_entity_poly.entity_id
_entity_poly.type
_entity_poly.pdbx_seq_one_letter_code
_entity_poly.pdbx_strand_id
1 'polypeptide(L)' 'MAKYTELAEDILKHVGGKENINSLKHCVTRLRFDLKDESKADDNYLKNRDGVVTVVKA' A
#
# COMPACT_ATOMS: atom_id res chain seq x y z
N MET A 1 -16.85 12.14 2.50
CA MET A 1 -15.39 11.88 2.67
C MET A 1 -15.15 10.40 3.02
N ALA A 2 -15.55 9.45 2.17
CA ALA A 2 -15.46 8.01 2.49
C ALA A 2 -14.85 7.16 1.36
N LYS A 3 -14.57 7.75 0.18
CA LYS A 3 -14.30 6.98 -1.04
C LYS A 3 -12.96 6.22 -1.04
N TYR A 4 -12.04 6.56 -0.13
CA TYR A 4 -10.70 5.98 -0.10
C TYR A 4 -10.29 5.46 1.28
N THR A 5 -11.13 5.60 2.31
CA THR A 5 -10.82 5.09 3.65
C THR A 5 -10.71 3.57 3.61
N GLU A 6 -11.70 2.91 3.00
CA GLU A 6 -11.70 1.45 2.83
C GLU A 6 -10.49 0.99 2.02
N LEU A 7 -10.16 1.69 0.94
CA LEU A 7 -8.97 1.39 0.13
C LEU A 7 -7.67 1.55 0.93
N ALA A 8 -7.56 2.63 1.72
CA ALA A 8 -6.37 2.88 2.53
C ALA A 8 -6.21 1.83 3.63
N GLU A 9 -7.31 1.43 4.28
CA GLU A 9 -7.31 0.37 5.29
C GLU A 9 -6.97 -1.01 4.70
N ASP A 10 -7.50 -1.30 3.50
CA ASP A 10 -7.20 -2.52 2.74
C ASP A 10 -5.72 -2.58 2.37
N ILE A 11 -5.18 -1.49 1.81
CA ILE A 11 -3.75 -1.38 1.51
C ILE A 11 -2.91 -1.56 2.78
N LEU A 12 -3.28 -0.89 3.88
CA LEU A 12 -2.58 -1.00 5.16
C LEU A 12 -2.52 -2.44 5.68
N LYS A 13 -3.61 -3.20 5.57
CA LYS A 13 -3.66 -4.61 5.98
C LYS A 13 -2.74 -5.46 5.10
N HIS A 14 -2.80 -5.27 3.79
CA HIS A 14 -2.05 -6.08 2.83
C HIS A 14 -0.56 -5.71 2.71
N VAL A 15 -0.11 -4.57 3.23
CA VAL A 15 1.33 -4.26 3.38
C VAL A 15 1.92 -4.76 4.69
N GLY A 16 1.18 -5.55 5.49
CA GLY A 16 1.63 -6.08 6.78
C GLY A 16 1.32 -5.18 7.98
N GLY A 17 0.41 -4.21 7.83
CA GLY A 17 -0.06 -3.33 8.90
C GLY A 17 0.83 -2.10 9.12
N LYS A 18 0.34 -1.18 9.97
CA LYS A 18 1.06 0.05 10.34
C LYS A 18 2.43 -0.24 10.96
N GLU A 19 2.55 -1.35 11.69
CA GLU A 19 3.79 -1.79 12.32
C GLU A 19 4.89 -2.16 11.31
N ASN A 20 4.51 -2.58 10.10
CA ASN A 20 5.45 -2.93 9.03
C ASN A 20 5.88 -1.72 8.19
N ILE A 21 5.34 -0.52 8.44
CA ILE A 21 5.69 0.70 7.71
C ILE A 21 6.70 1.50 8.53
N ASN A 22 7.87 1.77 7.94
CA ASN A 22 8.84 2.73 8.46
C ASN A 22 8.44 4.16 8.16
N SER A 23 8.08 4.43 6.90
CA SER A 23 7.65 5.76 6.47
C SER A 23 6.74 5.69 5.24
N LEU A 24 5.97 6.76 5.02
CA LEU A 24 5.08 6.91 3.88
C LEU A 24 5.37 8.24 3.19
N LYS A 25 5.57 8.20 1.88
CA LYS A 25 5.73 9.38 1.03
C LYS A 25 4.67 9.35 -0.06
N HIS A 26 4.12 10.51 -0.40
CA HIS A 26 3.13 10.64 -1.45
C HIS A 26 3.52 11.76 -2.40
N CYS A 27 3.21 11.59 -3.68
CA CYS A 27 3.21 12.64 -4.69
C CYS A 27 1.87 12.65 -5.43
N VAL A 28 1.75 13.51 -6.44
CA VAL A 28 0.50 13.69 -7.20
C VAL A 28 -0.04 12.38 -7.80
N THR A 29 0.85 11.45 -8.16
CA THR A 29 0.48 10.22 -8.89
C THR A 29 0.94 8.92 -8.23
N ARG A 30 1.70 8.97 -7.13
CA ARG A 30 2.26 7.76 -6.49
C ARG A 30 2.25 7.87 -4.97
N LEU A 31 1.90 6.76 -4.34
CA LEU A 31 2.05 6.51 -2.91
C LEU A 31 3.21 5.52 -2.73
N ARG A 32 4.21 5.89 -1.93
CA ARG A 32 5.42 5.12 -1.68
C ARG A 32 5.44 4.70 -0.22
N PHE A 33 5.44 3.39 0.02
CA PHE A 33 5.60 2.80 1.33
C PHE A 33 7.05 2.37 1.51
N ASP A 34 7.67 2.79 2.61
CA ASP A 34 8.92 2.23 3.08
C ASP A 34 8.56 1.17 4.12
N LEU A 35 8.80 -0.10 3.78
CA LEU A 35 8.43 -1.24 4.62
C LEU A 35 9.63 -1.78 5.38
N LYS A 36 9.38 -2.31 6.58
CA LYS A 36 10.39 -3.04 7.37
C LYS A 36 10.68 -4.41 6.77
N ASP A 37 9.63 -5.09 6.34
CA ASP A 37 9.69 -6.43 5.74
C ASP A 37 8.77 -6.48 4.52
N GLU A 38 9.38 -6.52 3.33
CA GLU A 38 8.66 -6.63 2.06
C GLU A 38 8.00 -7.99 1.84
N SER A 39 8.39 -9.02 2.58
CA SER A 39 7.81 -10.37 2.48
C SER A 39 6.39 -10.43 3.04
N LYS A 40 6.04 -9.48 3.91
CA LYS A 40 4.70 -9.33 4.48
C LYS A 40 3.75 -8.55 3.58
N ALA A 41 4.25 -7.93 2.51
CA ALA A 41 3.43 -7.22 1.54
C ALA A 41 2.88 -8.21 0.51
N ASP A 42 1.57 -8.18 0.31
CA ASP A 42 0.90 -8.97 -0.73
C ASP A 42 0.76 -8.16 -2.02
N ASP A 43 1.83 -8.12 -2.81
CA ASP A 43 1.85 -7.36 -4.06
C ASP A 43 0.86 -7.90 -5.09
N ASN A 44 0.60 -9.19 -5.08
CA ASN A 44 -0.32 -9.81 -6.02
C ASN A 44 -1.74 -9.34 -5.75
N TYR A 45 -2.14 -9.31 -4.47
CA TYR A 45 -3.43 -8.74 -4.09
C TYR A 45 -3.50 -7.24 -4.42
N LEU A 46 -2.49 -6.46 -4.02
CA LEU A 46 -2.47 -5.00 -4.23
C LEU A 46 -2.49 -4.62 -5.72
N LYS A 47 -1.83 -5.39 -6.60
CA LYS A 47 -1.87 -5.16 -8.06
C LYS A 47 -3.23 -5.45 -8.69
N ASN A 48 -3.99 -6.37 -8.14
CA ASN A 48 -5.32 -6.76 -8.65
C ASN A 48 -6.46 -5.97 -7.97
N ARG A 49 -6.14 -5.13 -7.00
CA ARG A 49 -7.14 -4.38 -6.26
C ARG A 49 -7.65 -3.18 -7.05
N ASP A 50 -8.98 -3.05 -7.09
CA ASP A 50 -9.66 -1.89 -7.69
C ASP A 50 -9.22 -0.59 -6.99
N GLY A 51 -8.68 0.35 -7.77
CA GLY A 51 -8.10 1.60 -7.28
C GLY A 51 -6.57 1.66 -7.28
N VAL A 52 -5.87 0.55 -7.54
CA VAL A 52 -4.40 0.51 -7.67
C VAL A 52 -4.02 0.26 -9.14
N VAL A 53 -3.24 1.18 -9.73
CA VAL A 53 -2.83 1.07 -11.14
C VAL A 53 -1.69 0.06 -11.31
N THR A 54 -0.69 0.12 -10.41
CA THR A 54 0.48 -0.76 -10.44
C THR A 54 1.22 -0.73 -9.11
N VAL A 55 1.92 -1.82 -8.79
CA VAL A 55 2.85 -1.90 -7.66
C VAL A 55 4.25 -2.17 -8.21
N VAL A 56 5.20 -1.32 -7.82
CA VAL A 56 6.60 -1.39 -8.25
C VAL A 56 7.47 -1.58 -7.00
N LYS A 57 8.33 -2.60 -7.04
CA LYS A 57 9.39 -2.82 -6.05
C LYS A 57 10.72 -2.29 -6.59
N ALA A 58 11.54 -1.72 -5.72
CA ALA A 58 12.85 -1.16 -6.06
C ALA A 58 13.89 -1.67 -5.07
#